data_AF-A0A4Z0JA16-F1
#
_entry.id   AF-A0A4Z0JA16-F1
#
_cell.length_a   1.000
_cell.length_b   1.000
_cell.length_c   1.000
_cell.angle_alpha   90.00
_cell.angle_beta   90.00
_cell.angle_gamma   90.00
#
_symmetry.space_group_name_H-M   'P 1'
#
loop_
_entity.id
_entity.type
_entity.pdbx_description
1 polymer ?
#
loop_
_entity_poly.entity_id
_entity_poly.type
_entity_poly.pdbx_seq_one_letter_code
_entity_poly.pdbx_strand_id
1 'polypeptide(L)'
;MHEDWQWVDAIMPQMVGKLTSRFRVLQGVARLQPVGRRTLATKLACSERTVRTTTDALADLGFIQMSIRGMQITAAGQRVLRGLTPVMNDLAGRQQQERELAQRLGIAHCTIVPGDSTAANGSLDGLAQAAGQVLMDQMPGGHSTVAVMGGHTLATVADALTPALAANRDLLFVPARGGVGESPAIQANTVAATMAEHTNSAFRQLYVPEQLNSATYKSLFAEPAIHEVLQLIAQSNVVIHGIGQAFVMAERRHMDPHVIADLSAAHAVGEAFGYFYDDQGHVVSKFPRIGLEIGDLAAKQLVIAVAGGAEKGAAIAAYMRLAPAQTWLITDEGAADFVLKK
;
A
#
# COMPACT_ATOMS: atom_id res chain seq x y z
N MET A 1 17.98 -10.51 -2.12
CA MET A 1 18.15 -9.58 -3.26
C MET A 1 16.85 -8.87 -3.66
N HIS A 2 15.69 -9.24 -3.11
CA HIS A 2 14.39 -8.72 -3.56
C HIS A 2 13.84 -7.56 -2.69
N GLU A 3 14.27 -7.44 -1.42
CA GLU A 3 13.90 -6.33 -0.50
C GLU A 3 14.79 -5.09 -0.61
N ASP A 4 15.84 -5.11 -1.43
CA ASP A 4 16.91 -4.10 -1.31
C ASP A 4 16.46 -2.72 -1.82
N TRP A 5 15.55 -2.64 -2.80
CA TRP A 5 15.21 -1.39 -3.49
C TRP A 5 14.54 -0.34 -2.61
N GLN A 6 13.73 -0.76 -1.64
CA GLN A 6 13.08 0.16 -0.69
C GLN A 6 14.12 0.85 0.19
N TRP A 7 15.11 0.09 0.67
CA TRP A 7 16.21 0.62 1.48
C TRP A 7 17.08 1.57 0.68
N VAL A 8 17.29 1.26 -0.60
CA VAL A 8 18.07 2.17 -1.45
C VAL A 8 17.29 3.44 -1.80
N ASP A 9 15.97 3.39 -2.02
CA ASP A 9 15.18 4.61 -2.27
C ASP A 9 15.03 5.46 -1.00
N ALA A 10 14.98 4.85 0.19
CA ALA A 10 14.97 5.56 1.47
C ALA A 10 16.24 6.43 1.68
N ILE A 11 17.41 5.95 1.24
CA ILE A 11 18.68 6.70 1.31
C ILE A 11 18.83 7.61 0.08
N MET A 12 18.31 7.21 -1.08
CA MET A 12 18.38 7.96 -2.32
C MET A 12 16.98 8.10 -2.95
N PRO A 13 16.19 9.13 -2.56
CA PRO A 13 14.85 9.30 -3.08
C PRO A 13 14.81 9.36 -4.61
N GLN A 14 13.81 8.68 -5.19
CA GLN A 14 13.60 8.55 -6.64
C GLN A 14 14.76 7.84 -7.37
N MET A 15 15.58 7.06 -6.68
CA MET A 15 16.67 6.32 -7.31
C MET A 15 16.14 5.32 -8.32
N VAL A 16 15.05 4.61 -8.03
CA VAL A 16 14.48 3.64 -8.99
C VAL A 16 14.11 4.32 -10.30
N GLY A 17 13.48 5.50 -10.24
CA GLY A 17 13.15 6.32 -11.41
C GLY A 17 14.40 6.80 -12.16
N LYS A 18 15.41 7.28 -11.43
CA LYS A 18 16.70 7.72 -12.01
C LYS A 18 17.45 6.56 -12.66
N LEU A 19 17.49 5.39 -12.01
CA LEU A 19 18.11 4.16 -12.51
C LEU A 19 17.41 3.70 -13.78
N THR A 20 16.08 3.63 -13.77
CA THR A 20 15.28 3.24 -14.93
C THR A 20 15.51 4.18 -16.11
N SER A 21 15.51 5.50 -15.87
CA SER A 21 15.81 6.49 -16.90
C SER A 21 17.23 6.36 -17.45
N ARG A 22 18.24 6.23 -16.57
CA ARG A 22 19.65 6.07 -16.96
C ARG A 22 19.88 4.79 -17.76
N PHE A 23 19.33 3.68 -17.29
CA PHE A 23 19.42 2.39 -17.97
C PHE A 23 18.78 2.45 -19.36
N ARG A 24 17.57 3.05 -19.48
CA ARG A 24 16.87 3.22 -20.76
C ARG A 24 17.69 4.06 -21.76
N VAL A 25 18.33 5.13 -21.30
CA VAL A 25 19.21 5.96 -22.16
C VAL A 25 20.46 5.20 -22.56
N LEU A 26 21.14 4.52 -21.64
CA LEU A 26 22.34 3.72 -21.92
C LEU A 26 22.05 2.60 -22.93
N GLN A 27 20.93 1.88 -22.75
CA GLN A 27 20.45 0.86 -23.68
C GLN A 27 20.12 1.46 -25.06
N GLY A 28 19.51 2.64 -25.08
CA GLY A 28 19.23 3.39 -26.30
C GLY A 28 20.49 3.77 -27.07
N VAL A 29 21.53 4.26 -26.38
CA VAL A 29 22.85 4.53 -26.99
C VAL A 29 23.45 3.24 -27.53
N ALA A 30 23.48 2.16 -26.76
CA ALA A 30 24.04 0.88 -27.19
C ALA A 30 23.39 0.33 -28.48
N ARG A 31 22.08 0.52 -28.63
CA ARG A 31 21.29 0.03 -29.77
C ARG A 31 21.39 0.92 -31.00
N LEU A 32 21.46 2.24 -30.82
CA LEU A 32 21.35 3.22 -31.91
C LEU A 32 22.69 3.86 -32.30
N GLN A 33 23.77 3.54 -31.60
CA GLN A 33 25.06 4.16 -31.80
C GLN A 33 25.61 4.03 -33.25
N PRO A 34 26.33 5.06 -33.74
CA PRO A 34 26.48 6.38 -33.12
C PRO A 34 25.18 7.19 -33.19
N VAL A 35 24.74 7.79 -32.07
CA VAL A 35 23.44 8.49 -31.99
C VAL A 35 23.55 9.89 -31.37
N GLY A 36 22.85 10.86 -31.95
CA GLY A 36 22.72 12.22 -31.40
C GLY A 36 21.59 12.32 -30.36
N ARG A 37 21.68 13.30 -29.45
CA ARG A 37 20.70 13.48 -28.34
C ARG A 37 19.27 13.66 -28.83
N ARG A 38 19.05 14.45 -29.89
CA ARG A 38 17.71 14.68 -30.45
C ARG A 38 17.07 13.40 -30.95
N THR A 39 17.78 12.64 -31.79
CA THR A 39 17.30 11.35 -32.30
C THR A 39 17.02 10.37 -31.15
N LEU A 40 17.88 10.35 -30.14
CA LEU A 40 17.71 9.51 -28.97
C LEU A 40 16.45 9.91 -28.16
N ALA A 41 16.23 11.22 -27.93
CA ALA A 41 15.05 11.75 -27.25
C ALA A 41 13.75 11.39 -27.99
N THR A 42 13.73 11.54 -29.32
CA THR A 42 12.58 11.15 -30.14
C THR A 42 12.30 9.64 -30.04
N LYS A 43 13.34 8.79 -30.16
CA LYS A 43 13.18 7.33 -30.10
C LYS A 43 12.81 6.81 -28.72
N LEU A 44 13.19 7.52 -27.65
CA LEU A 44 12.86 7.17 -26.27
C LEU A 44 11.59 7.87 -25.75
N ALA A 45 10.94 8.70 -26.57
CA ALA A 45 9.75 9.48 -26.19
C ALA A 45 9.96 10.24 -24.86
N CYS A 46 11.09 10.92 -24.72
CA CYS A 46 11.42 11.71 -23.53
C CYS A 46 11.98 13.09 -23.91
N SER A 47 12.07 14.00 -22.93
CA SER A 47 12.56 15.36 -23.20
C SER A 47 14.05 15.38 -23.55
N GLU A 48 14.46 16.29 -24.44
CA GLU A 48 15.87 16.51 -24.74
C GLU A 48 16.67 16.90 -23.49
N ARG A 49 16.05 17.62 -22.54
CA ARG A 49 16.66 17.96 -21.25
C ARG A 49 17.01 16.69 -20.48
N THR A 50 16.09 15.73 -20.38
CA THR A 50 16.32 14.45 -19.70
C THR A 50 17.44 13.67 -20.38
N VAL A 51 17.42 13.57 -21.71
CA VAL A 51 18.50 12.89 -22.45
C VAL A 51 19.84 13.56 -22.21
N ARG A 52 19.92 14.89 -22.30
CA ARG A 52 21.15 15.65 -22.04
C ARG A 52 21.71 15.32 -20.65
N THR A 53 20.93 15.58 -19.60
CA THR A 53 21.35 15.35 -18.21
C THR A 53 21.80 13.91 -17.97
N THR A 54 21.11 12.94 -18.59
CA THR A 54 21.43 11.52 -18.44
C THR A 54 22.72 11.15 -19.21
N THR A 55 22.87 11.62 -20.44
CA THR A 55 24.05 11.35 -21.27
C THR A 55 25.30 12.03 -20.73
N ASP A 56 25.19 13.25 -20.18
CA ASP A 56 26.30 13.93 -19.50
C ASP A 56 26.80 13.07 -18.34
N ALA A 57 25.90 12.66 -17.43
CA ALA A 57 26.26 11.80 -16.31
C ALA A 57 26.84 10.43 -16.73
N LEU A 58 26.33 9.81 -17.79
CA LEU A 58 26.86 8.54 -18.30
C LEU A 58 28.24 8.70 -18.93
N ALA A 59 28.55 9.86 -19.53
CA ALA A 59 29.86 10.16 -20.08
C ALA A 59 30.88 10.46 -18.98
N ASP A 60 30.48 11.21 -17.95
CA ASP A 60 31.31 11.49 -16.77
C ASP A 60 31.72 10.20 -16.04
N LEU A 61 30.82 9.21 -15.99
CA LEU A 61 31.10 7.87 -15.46
C LEU A 61 31.88 6.96 -16.43
N GLY A 62 32.20 7.44 -17.63
CA GLY A 62 32.95 6.70 -18.65
C GLY A 62 32.16 5.57 -19.32
N PHE A 63 30.84 5.55 -19.23
CA PHE A 63 29.99 4.51 -19.83
C PHE A 63 29.62 4.79 -21.28
N ILE A 64 29.65 6.05 -21.70
CA ILE A 64 29.50 6.45 -23.10
C ILE A 64 30.61 7.43 -23.50
N GLN A 65 30.93 7.46 -24.79
CA GLN A 65 31.84 8.43 -25.39
C GLN A 65 31.05 9.39 -26.27
N MET A 66 31.31 10.69 -26.14
CA MET A 66 30.70 11.71 -26.99
C MET A 66 31.64 12.11 -28.13
N SER A 67 31.08 12.28 -29.34
CA SER A 67 31.82 12.78 -30.50
C SER A 67 30.92 13.63 -31.40
N ILE A 68 31.52 14.34 -32.36
CA ILE A 68 30.78 15.08 -33.40
C ILE A 68 29.89 14.17 -34.26
N ARG A 69 30.18 12.86 -34.34
CA ARG A 69 29.37 11.88 -35.08
C ARG A 69 28.23 11.29 -34.26
N GLY A 70 28.15 11.63 -32.97
CA GLY A 70 27.18 11.09 -32.03
C GLY A 70 27.84 10.36 -30.85
N MET A 71 27.00 9.83 -29.98
CA MET A 71 27.38 9.11 -28.77
C MET A 71 27.47 7.61 -29.06
N GLN A 72 28.48 6.96 -28.46
CA GLN A 72 28.72 5.53 -28.53
C GLN A 72 28.92 4.96 -27.13
N ILE A 73 28.61 3.69 -26.92
CA ILE A 73 28.83 3.02 -25.63
C ILE A 73 30.29 2.56 -25.51
N THR A 74 30.86 2.66 -24.30
CA THR A 74 32.21 2.15 -24.03
C THR A 74 32.16 0.68 -23.61
N ALA A 75 33.32 0.01 -23.55
CA ALA A 75 33.40 -1.35 -23.01
C ALA A 75 32.95 -1.43 -21.53
N ALA A 76 33.19 -0.38 -20.74
CA ALA A 76 32.68 -0.27 -19.37
C ALA A 76 31.15 -0.15 -19.36
N GLY A 77 30.58 0.71 -20.20
CA GLY A 77 29.13 0.83 -20.36
C GLY A 77 28.47 -0.48 -20.80
N GLN A 78 29.08 -1.22 -21.72
CA GLN A 78 28.57 -2.52 -22.17
C GLN A 78 28.57 -3.58 -21.07
N ARG A 79 29.52 -3.53 -20.12
CA ARG A 79 29.53 -4.41 -18.94
C ARG A 79 28.43 -4.05 -17.96
N VAL A 80 28.28 -2.77 -17.64
CA VAL A 80 27.21 -2.26 -16.75
C VAL A 80 25.84 -2.59 -17.32
N LEU A 81 25.63 -2.34 -18.62
CA LEU A 81 24.37 -2.65 -19.30
C LEU A 81 24.01 -4.13 -19.17
N ARG A 82 24.97 -5.03 -19.42
CA ARG A 82 24.75 -6.48 -19.28
C ARG A 82 24.46 -6.88 -17.83
N GLY A 83 25.23 -6.38 -16.87
CA GLY A 83 25.06 -6.71 -15.45
C GLY A 83 23.74 -6.22 -14.85
N LEU A 84 23.25 -5.04 -15.28
CA LEU A 84 21.98 -4.48 -14.81
C LEU A 84 20.75 -5.00 -15.56
N THR A 85 20.91 -5.66 -16.72
CA THR A 85 19.76 -6.14 -17.50
C THR A 85 18.83 -7.07 -16.72
N PRO A 86 19.32 -8.10 -15.99
CA PRO A 86 18.43 -8.97 -15.19
C PRO A 86 17.65 -8.18 -14.13
N VAL A 87 18.35 -7.33 -13.38
CA VAL A 87 17.75 -6.47 -12.35
C VAL A 87 16.63 -5.59 -12.92
N MET A 88 16.84 -5.00 -14.09
CA MET A 88 15.85 -4.14 -14.74
C MET A 88 14.67 -4.93 -15.30
N ASN A 89 14.90 -6.16 -15.77
CA ASN A 89 13.84 -7.06 -16.21
C ASN A 89 12.95 -7.48 -15.03
N ASP A 90 13.55 -7.80 -13.88
CA ASP A 90 12.82 -8.17 -12.66
C ASP A 90 11.96 -6.99 -12.16
N LEU A 91 12.51 -5.77 -12.19
CA LEU A 91 11.77 -4.56 -11.86
C LEU A 91 10.59 -4.31 -12.81
N ALA A 92 10.83 -4.45 -14.12
CA ALA A 92 9.78 -4.27 -15.13
C ALA A 92 8.69 -5.35 -15.04
N GLY A 93 9.07 -6.59 -14.74
CA GLY A 93 8.15 -7.71 -14.51
C GLY A 93 7.20 -7.43 -13.34
N ARG A 94 7.73 -6.96 -12.21
CA ARG A 94 6.89 -6.57 -11.05
C ARG A 94 5.91 -5.45 -11.36
N GLN A 95 6.37 -4.37 -12.01
CA GLN A 95 5.45 -3.29 -12.43
C GLN A 95 4.36 -3.76 -13.39
N GLN A 96 4.67 -4.76 -14.23
CA GLN A 96 3.67 -5.37 -15.10
C GLN A 96 2.67 -6.21 -14.30
N GLN A 97 3.13 -7.02 -13.34
CA GLN A 97 2.26 -7.78 -12.44
C GLN A 97 1.36 -6.87 -11.60
N GLU A 98 1.87 -5.76 -11.06
CA GLU A 98 1.08 -4.77 -10.32
C GLU A 98 -0.08 -4.21 -11.17
N ARG A 99 0.19 -3.88 -12.44
CA ARG A 99 -0.83 -3.38 -13.36
C ARG A 99 -1.85 -4.45 -13.72
N GLU A 100 -1.40 -5.66 -13.98
CA GLU A 100 -2.27 -6.80 -14.30
C GLU A 100 -3.18 -7.13 -13.11
N LEU A 101 -2.62 -7.16 -11.91
CA LEU A 101 -3.35 -7.40 -10.68
C LEU A 101 -4.38 -6.29 -10.41
N ALA A 102 -3.98 -5.02 -10.55
CA ALA A 102 -4.88 -3.88 -10.39
C ALA A 102 -6.06 -3.94 -11.40
N GLN A 103 -5.77 -4.23 -12.68
CA GLN A 103 -6.81 -4.43 -13.70
C GLN A 103 -7.76 -5.57 -13.36
N ARG A 104 -7.20 -6.71 -12.92
CA ARG A 104 -7.98 -7.89 -12.55
C ARG A 104 -8.88 -7.67 -11.34
N LEU A 105 -8.41 -6.86 -10.39
CA LEU A 105 -9.15 -6.50 -9.18
C LEU A 105 -10.10 -5.31 -9.36
N GLY A 106 -10.05 -4.62 -10.51
CA GLY A 106 -10.89 -3.44 -10.77
C GLY A 106 -10.50 -2.20 -9.98
N ILE A 107 -9.23 -2.10 -9.56
CA ILE A 107 -8.70 -0.97 -8.76
C ILE A 107 -7.64 -0.19 -9.54
N ALA A 108 -7.40 1.06 -9.14
CA ALA A 108 -6.48 1.96 -9.82
C ALA A 108 -5.01 1.66 -9.55
N HIS A 109 -4.68 1.19 -8.34
CA HIS A 109 -3.31 1.08 -7.88
C HIS A 109 -3.06 -0.19 -7.06
N CYS A 110 -1.91 -0.83 -7.33
CA CYS A 110 -1.41 -1.94 -6.55
C CYS A 110 0.11 -1.83 -6.40
N THR A 111 0.62 -2.20 -5.24
CA THR A 111 2.05 -2.37 -4.95
C THR A 111 2.28 -3.80 -4.48
N ILE A 112 3.19 -4.52 -5.14
CA ILE A 112 3.55 -5.90 -4.81
C ILE A 112 4.94 -5.92 -4.18
N VAL A 113 5.01 -6.45 -2.96
CA VAL A 113 6.28 -6.71 -2.27
C VAL A 113 6.69 -8.17 -2.42
N PRO A 114 8.00 -8.48 -2.38
CA PRO A 114 8.46 -9.86 -2.54
C PRO A 114 8.00 -10.79 -1.43
N GLY A 115 7.84 -12.08 -1.76
CA GLY A 115 7.58 -13.14 -0.80
C GLY A 115 6.11 -13.38 -0.45
N ASP A 116 5.89 -14.11 0.64
CA ASP A 116 4.58 -14.45 1.18
C ASP A 116 4.61 -14.22 2.69
N SER A 117 3.85 -13.23 3.18
CA SER A 117 3.82 -12.83 4.60
C SER A 117 3.19 -13.88 5.53
N THR A 118 2.54 -14.90 4.98
CA THR A 118 1.90 -16.00 5.72
C THR A 118 2.68 -17.31 5.64
N ALA A 119 3.77 -17.34 4.88
CA ALA A 119 4.72 -18.44 4.91
C ALA A 119 5.45 -18.52 6.27
N ALA A 120 6.01 -19.69 6.58
CA ALA A 120 6.67 -19.94 7.88
C ALA A 120 7.85 -18.98 8.18
N ASN A 121 8.49 -18.44 7.14
CA ASN A 121 9.55 -17.43 7.23
C ASN A 121 9.11 -16.08 6.64
N GLY A 122 7.80 -15.88 6.45
CA GLY A 122 7.22 -14.65 5.95
C GLY A 122 7.38 -13.50 6.95
N SER A 123 7.44 -12.28 6.43
CA SER A 123 7.45 -11.05 7.23
C SER A 123 6.41 -10.07 6.71
N LEU A 124 5.86 -9.27 7.63
CA LEU A 124 5.00 -8.13 7.32
C LEU A 124 5.80 -6.86 7.00
N ASP A 125 7.13 -6.87 7.19
CA ASP A 125 7.98 -5.69 7.07
C ASP A 125 7.94 -5.08 5.67
N GLY A 126 7.98 -5.90 4.62
CA GLY A 126 7.86 -5.42 3.24
C GLY A 126 6.55 -4.68 3.00
N LEU A 127 5.43 -5.24 3.47
CA LEU A 127 4.10 -4.60 3.38
C LEU A 127 4.07 -3.28 4.17
N ALA A 128 4.68 -3.26 5.35
CA ALA A 128 4.74 -2.09 6.22
C ALA A 128 5.55 -0.95 5.59
N GLN A 129 6.73 -1.24 5.05
CA GLN A 129 7.58 -0.27 4.35
C GLN A 129 6.88 0.28 3.09
N ALA A 130 6.27 -0.60 2.28
CA ALA A 130 5.51 -0.18 1.12
C ALA A 130 4.31 0.72 1.49
N ALA A 131 3.61 0.42 2.59
CA ALA A 131 2.53 1.28 3.09
C ALA A 131 3.02 2.64 3.56
N GLY A 132 4.14 2.69 4.30
CA GLY A 132 4.78 3.94 4.68
C GLY A 132 5.18 4.79 3.47
N GLN A 133 5.71 4.16 2.42
CA GLN A 133 6.10 4.84 1.18
C GLN A 133 4.89 5.39 0.42
N VAL A 134 3.82 4.60 0.25
CA VAL A 134 2.59 5.07 -0.40
C VAL A 134 1.97 6.24 0.39
N LEU A 135 1.95 6.17 1.72
CA LEU A 135 1.52 7.30 2.56
C LEU A 135 2.40 8.53 2.31
N MET A 136 3.73 8.37 2.27
CA MET A 136 4.67 9.47 2.03
C MET A 136 4.45 10.15 0.67
N ASP A 137 4.20 9.36 -0.37
CA ASP A 137 4.10 9.85 -1.75
C ASP A 137 2.72 10.37 -2.12
N GLN A 138 1.65 9.75 -1.60
CA GLN A 138 0.27 10.02 -2.04
C GLN A 138 -0.53 10.87 -1.07
N MET A 139 -0.13 10.97 0.21
CA MET A 139 -0.84 11.79 1.18
C MET A 139 -0.72 13.28 0.82
N PRO A 140 -1.83 14.04 0.81
CA PRO A 140 -1.82 15.45 0.47
C PRO A 140 -0.94 16.26 1.43
N GLY A 141 -0.41 17.38 0.94
CA GLY A 141 0.27 18.36 1.79
C GLY A 141 -0.72 19.12 2.68
N GLY A 142 -0.24 19.68 3.79
CA GLY A 142 -1.09 20.41 4.74
C GLY A 142 -1.76 19.49 5.75
N HIS A 143 -3.02 19.79 6.12
CA HIS A 143 -3.74 19.04 7.15
C HIS A 143 -4.31 17.72 6.60
N SER A 144 -4.10 16.62 7.31
CA SER A 144 -4.72 15.32 7.01
C SER A 144 -5.16 14.60 8.28
N THR A 145 -6.39 14.10 8.26
CA THR A 145 -6.90 13.18 9.27
C THR A 145 -6.88 11.76 8.72
N VAL A 146 -6.07 10.91 9.34
CA VAL A 146 -5.82 9.52 8.95
C VAL A 146 -6.63 8.58 9.85
N ALA A 147 -7.64 7.92 9.30
CA ALA A 147 -8.39 6.89 10.00
C ALA A 147 -7.72 5.51 9.84
N VAL A 148 -7.46 4.85 10.97
CA VAL A 148 -6.62 3.65 11.05
C VAL A 148 -7.40 2.50 11.66
N MET A 149 -7.43 1.35 10.99
CA MET A 149 -7.98 0.12 11.58
C MET A 149 -6.96 -0.57 12.50
N GLY A 150 -7.42 -1.53 13.31
CA GLY A 150 -6.53 -2.40 14.09
C GLY A 150 -6.00 -3.60 13.28
N GLY A 151 -5.16 -4.43 13.92
CA GLY A 151 -4.60 -5.66 13.33
C GLY A 151 -3.08 -5.69 13.31
N HIS A 152 -2.53 -6.91 13.27
CA HIS A 152 -1.09 -7.16 13.22
C HIS A 152 -0.42 -6.41 12.06
N THR A 153 -1.00 -6.50 10.86
CA THR A 153 -0.49 -5.80 9.67
C THR A 153 -0.36 -4.29 9.90
N LEU A 154 -1.37 -3.65 10.48
CA LEU A 154 -1.33 -2.20 10.70
C LEU A 154 -0.49 -1.79 11.91
N ALA A 155 -0.36 -2.65 12.92
CA ALA A 155 0.62 -2.45 13.98
C ALA A 155 2.05 -2.44 13.41
N THR A 156 2.39 -3.40 12.53
CA THR A 156 3.69 -3.40 11.83
C THR A 156 3.87 -2.17 10.94
N VAL A 157 2.81 -1.71 10.25
CA VAL A 157 2.87 -0.44 9.49
C VAL A 157 3.16 0.72 10.43
N ALA A 158 2.50 0.81 11.59
CA ALA A 158 2.74 1.87 12.56
C ALA A 158 4.19 1.89 13.05
N ASP A 159 4.78 0.71 13.30
CA ASP A 159 6.17 0.56 13.71
C ASP A 159 7.19 0.98 12.64
N ALA A 160 6.81 0.89 11.37
CA ALA A 160 7.65 1.30 10.24
C ALA A 160 7.60 2.80 9.92
N LEU A 161 6.63 3.55 10.47
CA LEU A 161 6.51 4.98 10.18
C LEU A 161 7.63 5.79 10.85
N THR A 162 7.94 6.95 10.26
CA THR A 162 8.97 7.86 10.76
C THR A 162 8.49 9.31 10.71
N PRO A 163 9.17 10.25 11.41
CA PRO A 163 8.81 11.67 11.38
C PRO A 163 8.84 12.30 9.98
N ALA A 164 9.49 11.65 9.00
CA ALA A 164 9.49 12.11 7.61
C ALA A 164 8.09 12.17 7.00
N LEU A 165 7.13 11.35 7.47
CA LEU A 165 5.76 11.39 6.96
C LEU A 165 5.08 12.75 7.25
N ALA A 166 5.35 13.34 8.42
CA ALA A 166 4.81 14.62 8.85
C ALA A 166 5.54 15.83 8.24
N ALA A 167 6.58 15.63 7.42
CA ALA A 167 7.30 16.73 6.79
C ALA A 167 6.34 17.57 5.90
N ASN A 168 6.15 18.84 6.27
CA ASN A 168 5.20 19.77 5.65
C ASN A 168 3.72 19.32 5.72
N ARG A 169 3.37 18.50 6.72
CA ARG A 169 2.00 18.04 6.97
C ARG A 169 1.63 18.24 8.44
N ASP A 170 0.36 18.51 8.69
CA ASP A 170 -0.26 18.47 10.01
C ASP A 170 -1.13 17.23 10.07
N LEU A 171 -0.66 16.19 10.77
CA LEU A 171 -1.30 14.89 10.78
C LEU A 171 -2.07 14.66 12.07
N LEU A 172 -3.30 14.19 11.91
CA LEU A 172 -4.14 13.70 12.99
C LEU A 172 -4.51 12.25 12.74
N PHE A 173 -4.08 11.34 13.61
CA PHE A 173 -4.46 9.93 13.55
C PHE A 173 -5.68 9.65 14.42
N VAL A 174 -6.67 8.96 13.87
CA VAL A 174 -7.89 8.54 14.58
C VAL A 174 -8.17 7.06 14.32
N PRO A 175 -8.76 6.32 15.27
CA PRO A 175 -9.17 4.96 15.02
C PRO A 175 -10.35 4.94 14.03
N ALA A 176 -10.36 4.04 13.07
CA ALA A 176 -11.50 3.85 12.17
C ALA A 176 -12.69 3.13 12.84
N ARG A 177 -12.55 2.69 14.11
CA ARG A 177 -13.55 1.91 14.84
C ARG A 177 -13.42 1.96 16.36
N GLY A 178 -14.48 1.56 17.04
CA GLY A 178 -14.48 1.30 18.48
C GLY A 178 -13.55 0.16 18.90
N GLY A 179 -13.33 0.05 20.21
CA GLY A 179 -12.49 -0.98 20.83
C GLY A 179 -13.08 -2.37 20.68
N VAL A 180 -12.23 -3.34 20.35
CA VAL A 180 -12.59 -4.77 20.24
C VAL A 180 -11.80 -5.53 21.29
N GLY A 181 -12.34 -6.65 21.78
CA GLY A 181 -11.70 -7.58 22.72
C GLY A 181 -10.49 -8.33 22.14
N GLU A 182 -9.67 -7.65 21.35
CA GLU A 182 -8.40 -8.12 20.80
C GLU A 182 -7.23 -7.69 21.69
N SER A 183 -6.03 -8.24 21.42
CA SER A 183 -4.81 -7.81 22.12
C SER A 183 -4.66 -6.28 22.10
N PRO A 184 -4.35 -5.63 23.23
CA PRO A 184 -4.20 -4.18 23.30
C PRO A 184 -3.25 -3.60 22.25
N ALA A 185 -2.19 -4.35 21.88
CA ALA A 185 -1.19 -3.94 20.91
C ALA A 185 -1.73 -3.77 19.48
N ILE A 186 -2.82 -4.45 19.14
CA ILE A 186 -3.39 -4.45 17.77
C ILE A 186 -4.74 -3.75 17.69
N GLN A 187 -5.15 -3.05 18.75
CA GLN A 187 -6.37 -2.24 18.76
C GLN A 187 -6.22 -0.99 17.90
N ALA A 188 -7.28 -0.58 17.21
CA ALA A 188 -7.27 0.62 16.36
C ALA A 188 -6.82 1.88 17.11
N ASN A 189 -7.23 2.05 18.36
CA ASN A 189 -6.79 3.15 19.23
C ASN A 189 -5.28 3.14 19.44
N THR A 190 -4.71 1.98 19.76
CA THR A 190 -3.28 1.81 20.01
C THR A 190 -2.49 2.03 18.74
N VAL A 191 -2.90 1.41 17.62
CA VAL A 191 -2.23 1.57 16.33
C VAL A 191 -2.25 3.04 15.89
N ALA A 192 -3.37 3.75 16.02
CA ALA A 192 -3.44 5.18 15.71
C ALA A 192 -2.51 6.02 16.60
N ALA A 193 -2.44 5.72 17.89
CA ALA A 193 -1.52 6.38 18.82
C ALA A 193 -0.05 6.12 18.46
N THR A 194 0.32 4.87 18.17
CA THR A 194 1.69 4.49 17.75
C THR A 194 2.08 5.18 16.44
N MET A 195 1.17 5.24 15.45
CA MET A 195 1.43 5.99 14.21
C MET A 195 1.71 7.47 14.50
N ALA A 196 0.92 8.09 15.39
CA ALA A 196 1.12 9.48 15.77
C ALA A 196 2.45 9.69 16.52
N GLU A 197 2.81 8.81 17.46
CA GLU A 197 4.07 8.86 18.20
C GLU A 197 5.28 8.75 17.26
N HIS A 198 5.32 7.76 16.37
CA HIS A 198 6.44 7.58 15.43
C HIS A 198 6.55 8.68 14.37
N THR A 199 5.48 9.44 14.16
CA THR A 199 5.45 10.55 13.19
C THR A 199 5.49 11.93 13.86
N ASN A 200 5.64 12.01 15.19
CA ASN A 200 5.56 13.25 15.98
C ASN A 200 4.29 14.08 15.70
N SER A 201 3.16 13.39 15.58
CA SER A 201 1.87 13.93 15.16
C SER A 201 0.81 13.79 16.24
N ALA A 202 -0.40 14.34 16.00
CA ALA A 202 -1.50 14.26 16.95
C ALA A 202 -2.31 12.97 16.76
N PHE A 203 -2.98 12.51 17.84
CA PHE A 203 -4.03 11.50 17.74
C PHE A 203 -5.26 11.85 18.58
N ARG A 204 -6.37 11.17 18.30
CA ARG A 204 -7.57 11.12 19.17
C ARG A 204 -8.02 9.69 19.34
N GLN A 205 -8.41 9.31 20.56
CA GLN A 205 -8.89 7.97 20.86
C GLN A 205 -10.41 7.95 20.91
N LEU A 206 -10.98 6.81 20.53
CA LEU A 206 -12.40 6.52 20.63
C LEU A 206 -12.64 5.55 21.79
N TYR A 207 -13.13 6.06 22.92
CA TYR A 207 -13.36 5.29 24.15
C TYR A 207 -14.73 4.60 24.19
N VAL A 208 -15.11 3.94 23.11
CA VAL A 208 -16.35 3.14 23.06
C VAL A 208 -16.08 1.74 22.53
N PRO A 209 -16.77 0.70 23.04
CA PRO A 209 -16.75 -0.62 22.44
C PRO A 209 -17.26 -0.59 21.00
N GLU A 210 -16.75 -1.51 20.17
CA GLU A 210 -17.22 -1.70 18.80
C GLU A 210 -18.70 -2.14 18.79
N GLN A 211 -19.06 -3.08 19.67
CA GLN A 211 -20.40 -3.66 19.75
C GLN A 211 -21.22 -3.00 20.85
N LEU A 212 -22.28 -2.31 20.44
CA LEU A 212 -23.21 -1.63 21.33
C LEU A 212 -24.64 -1.85 20.84
N ASN A 213 -25.58 -2.01 21.78
CA ASN A 213 -26.99 -1.98 21.44
C ASN A 213 -27.41 -0.55 21.02
N SER A 214 -28.51 -0.43 20.28
CA SER A 214 -28.94 0.84 19.70
C SER A 214 -29.28 1.92 20.75
N ALA A 215 -29.74 1.52 21.94
CA ALA A 215 -30.04 2.47 23.01
C ALA A 215 -28.75 3.08 23.58
N THR A 216 -27.75 2.24 23.87
CA THR A 216 -26.44 2.69 24.36
C THR A 216 -25.71 3.52 23.32
N TYR A 217 -25.80 3.16 22.04
CA TYR A 217 -25.23 3.95 20.95
C TYR A 217 -25.74 5.39 20.95
N LYS A 218 -27.07 5.59 21.02
CA LYS A 218 -27.68 6.93 21.01
C LYS A 218 -27.23 7.79 22.19
N SER A 219 -27.14 7.20 23.37
CA SER A 219 -26.68 7.92 24.57
C SER A 219 -25.21 8.33 24.46
N LEU A 220 -24.33 7.41 24.02
CA LEU A 220 -22.90 7.71 23.84
C LEU A 220 -22.66 8.74 22.73
N PHE A 221 -23.47 8.71 21.66
CA PHE A 221 -23.39 9.69 20.59
C PHE A 221 -23.76 11.11 21.04
N ALA A 222 -24.57 11.25 22.09
CA ALA A 222 -24.92 12.55 22.65
C ALA A 222 -23.81 13.16 23.52
N GLU A 223 -22.83 12.35 23.95
CA GLU A 223 -21.69 12.84 24.72
C GLU A 223 -20.72 13.63 23.81
N PRO A 224 -20.47 14.92 24.07
CA PRO A 224 -19.70 15.77 23.17
C PRO A 224 -18.30 15.23 22.81
N ALA A 225 -17.60 14.66 23.79
CA ALA A 225 -16.25 14.12 23.57
C ALA A 225 -16.23 12.90 22.63
N ILE A 226 -17.27 12.07 22.67
CA ILE A 226 -17.40 10.92 21.76
C ILE A 226 -17.84 11.42 20.39
N HIS A 227 -18.81 12.33 20.35
CA HIS A 227 -19.32 12.91 19.12
C HIS A 227 -18.22 13.60 18.30
N GLU A 228 -17.35 14.38 18.95
CA GLU A 228 -16.20 15.05 18.31
C GLU A 228 -15.29 14.03 17.59
N VAL A 229 -14.93 12.94 18.27
CA VAL A 229 -14.06 11.91 17.69
C VAL A 229 -14.76 11.19 16.54
N LEU A 230 -16.06 10.90 16.66
CA LEU A 230 -16.82 10.30 15.56
C LEU A 230 -16.91 11.23 14.34
N GLN A 231 -17.01 12.55 14.54
CA GLN A 231 -16.95 13.51 13.44
C GLN A 231 -15.57 13.50 12.77
N LEU A 232 -14.48 13.47 13.54
CA LEU A 232 -13.13 13.37 12.98
C LEU A 232 -12.95 12.07 12.16
N ILE A 233 -13.47 10.95 12.66
CA ILE A 233 -13.45 9.67 11.94
C ILE A 233 -14.23 9.79 10.63
N ALA A 234 -15.44 10.35 10.67
CA ALA A 234 -16.28 10.53 9.48
C ALA A 234 -15.63 11.49 8.45
N GLN A 235 -14.97 12.55 8.92
CA GLN A 235 -14.32 13.58 8.10
C GLN A 235 -12.91 13.23 7.66
N SER A 236 -12.34 12.12 8.15
CA SER A 236 -11.03 11.62 7.71
C SER A 236 -10.92 11.62 6.18
N ASN A 237 -9.79 12.10 5.66
CA ASN A 237 -9.52 12.15 4.22
C ASN A 237 -8.61 11.00 3.77
N VAL A 238 -7.86 10.40 4.70
CA VAL A 238 -7.02 9.22 4.46
C VAL A 238 -7.54 8.05 5.30
N VAL A 239 -7.64 6.87 4.70
CA VAL A 239 -7.98 5.64 5.41
C VAL A 239 -6.92 4.59 5.14
N ILE A 240 -6.43 3.93 6.19
CA ILE A 240 -5.58 2.74 6.08
C ILE A 240 -6.22 1.57 6.84
N HIS A 241 -6.42 0.45 6.15
CA HIS A 241 -7.09 -0.72 6.70
C HIS A 241 -6.42 -2.03 6.27
N GLY A 242 -6.65 -3.08 7.07
CA GLY A 242 -6.29 -4.46 6.70
C GLY A 242 -7.46 -5.23 6.10
N ILE A 243 -7.17 -6.43 5.59
CA ILE A 243 -8.15 -7.42 5.14
C ILE A 243 -7.88 -8.74 5.89
N GLY A 244 -8.91 -9.30 6.49
CA GLY A 244 -8.82 -10.55 7.25
C GLY A 244 -9.53 -11.71 6.55
N GLN A 245 -9.10 -12.94 6.84
CA GLN A 245 -9.90 -14.13 6.52
C GLN A 245 -11.10 -14.21 7.45
N ALA A 246 -12.26 -14.64 6.93
CA ALA A 246 -13.52 -14.65 7.68
C ALA A 246 -13.40 -15.38 9.02
N PHE A 247 -12.93 -16.64 9.03
CA PHE A 247 -12.91 -17.47 10.23
C PHE A 247 -11.88 -17.00 11.27
N VAL A 248 -10.69 -16.57 10.83
CA VAL A 248 -9.69 -15.97 11.73
C VAL A 248 -10.26 -14.72 12.41
N MET A 249 -11.04 -13.92 11.68
CA MET A 249 -11.67 -12.70 12.21
C MET A 249 -12.89 -12.98 13.09
N ALA A 250 -13.63 -14.07 12.85
CA ALA A 250 -14.73 -14.50 13.69
C ALA A 250 -14.24 -15.04 15.04
N GLU A 251 -13.19 -15.88 15.03
CA GLU A 251 -12.54 -16.40 16.23
C GLU A 251 -11.94 -15.28 17.07
N ARG A 252 -11.22 -14.35 16.44
CA ARG A 252 -10.63 -13.18 17.11
C ARG A 252 -11.65 -12.29 17.82
N ARG A 253 -12.90 -12.27 17.31
CA ARG A 253 -14.00 -11.51 17.91
C ARG A 253 -14.81 -12.32 18.93
N HIS A 254 -14.40 -13.55 19.22
CA HIS A 254 -15.11 -14.48 20.09
C HIS A 254 -16.59 -14.62 19.69
N MET A 255 -16.85 -14.70 18.38
CA MET A 255 -18.20 -14.87 17.86
C MET A 255 -18.78 -16.21 18.31
N ASP A 256 -20.09 -16.23 18.57
CA ASP A 256 -20.77 -17.44 19.00
C ASP A 256 -20.65 -18.55 17.93
N PRO A 257 -20.54 -19.83 18.34
CA PRO A 257 -20.38 -20.94 17.40
C PRO A 257 -21.47 -21.03 16.32
N HIS A 258 -22.71 -20.64 16.64
CA HIS A 258 -23.81 -20.64 15.67
C HIS A 258 -23.59 -19.60 14.55
N VAL A 259 -23.06 -18.42 14.90
CA VAL A 259 -22.70 -17.37 13.94
C VAL A 259 -21.57 -17.84 13.02
N ILE A 260 -20.57 -18.53 13.56
CA ILE A 260 -19.47 -19.11 12.77
C ILE A 260 -20.02 -20.17 11.80
N ALA A 261 -20.98 -20.99 12.23
CA ALA A 261 -21.64 -21.97 11.37
C ALA A 261 -22.42 -21.29 10.23
N ASP A 262 -23.12 -20.19 10.49
CA ASP A 262 -23.83 -19.41 9.48
C ASP A 262 -22.86 -18.80 8.45
N LEU A 263 -21.72 -18.25 8.90
CA LEU A 263 -20.66 -17.75 8.02
C LEU A 263 -20.07 -18.86 7.13
N SER A 264 -19.92 -20.07 7.69
CA SER A 264 -19.45 -21.25 6.96
C SER A 264 -20.45 -21.69 5.90
N ALA A 265 -21.73 -21.78 6.25
CA ALA A 265 -22.82 -22.12 5.31
C ALA A 265 -22.96 -21.10 4.18
N ALA A 266 -22.64 -19.82 4.46
CA ALA A 266 -22.64 -18.75 3.47
C ALA A 266 -21.32 -18.62 2.70
N HIS A 267 -20.37 -19.53 2.87
CA HIS A 267 -19.06 -19.53 2.19
C HIS A 267 -18.28 -18.22 2.38
N ALA A 268 -18.32 -17.62 3.56
CA ALA A 268 -17.56 -16.41 3.87
C ALA A 268 -16.05 -16.67 3.71
N VAL A 269 -15.37 -15.83 2.91
CA VAL A 269 -13.93 -15.93 2.68
C VAL A 269 -13.14 -14.84 3.38
N GLY A 270 -13.75 -13.68 3.61
CA GLY A 270 -13.05 -12.53 4.18
C GLY A 270 -13.91 -11.64 5.07
N GLU A 271 -13.23 -10.77 5.80
CA GLU A 271 -13.82 -9.71 6.60
C GLU A 271 -13.03 -8.40 6.45
N ALA A 272 -13.77 -7.31 6.31
CA ALA A 272 -13.27 -5.94 6.43
C ALA A 272 -14.38 -5.04 6.95
N PHE A 273 -14.06 -4.10 7.85
CA PHE A 273 -15.04 -3.15 8.42
C PHE A 273 -16.29 -3.79 9.04
N GLY A 274 -16.20 -5.02 9.55
CA GLY A 274 -17.34 -5.78 10.09
C GLY A 274 -18.25 -6.42 9.04
N TYR A 275 -17.90 -6.30 7.75
CA TYR A 275 -18.58 -6.96 6.65
C TYR A 275 -17.88 -8.29 6.37
N PHE A 276 -18.63 -9.38 6.51
CA PHE A 276 -18.23 -10.70 6.05
C PHE A 276 -18.79 -10.91 4.65
N TYR A 277 -17.96 -11.43 3.75
CA TYR A 277 -18.32 -11.59 2.34
C TYR A 277 -17.85 -12.93 1.77
N ASP A 278 -18.60 -13.40 0.77
CA ASP A 278 -18.30 -14.62 0.01
C ASP A 278 -17.20 -14.38 -1.04
N ASP A 279 -16.82 -15.42 -1.77
CA ASP A 279 -15.77 -15.35 -2.79
C ASP A 279 -16.13 -14.50 -4.02
N GLN A 280 -17.41 -14.13 -4.16
CA GLN A 280 -17.91 -13.22 -5.17
C GLN A 280 -17.99 -11.77 -4.68
N GLY A 281 -17.66 -11.51 -3.42
CA GLY A 281 -17.78 -10.19 -2.81
C GLY A 281 -19.19 -9.83 -2.40
N HIS A 282 -20.14 -10.78 -2.33
CA HIS A 282 -21.45 -10.51 -1.74
C HIS A 282 -21.33 -10.48 -0.22
N VAL A 283 -21.92 -9.46 0.40
CA VAL A 283 -21.99 -9.36 1.87
C VAL A 283 -22.95 -10.43 2.39
N VAL A 284 -22.43 -11.39 3.14
CA VAL A 284 -23.21 -12.48 3.76
C VAL A 284 -23.62 -12.18 5.18
N SER A 285 -22.84 -11.34 5.88
CA SER A 285 -23.18 -10.84 7.22
C SER A 285 -22.54 -9.48 7.46
N LYS A 286 -23.25 -8.62 8.20
CA LYS A 286 -22.75 -7.31 8.64
C LYS A 286 -22.97 -7.20 10.14
N PHE A 287 -21.89 -7.00 10.88
CA PHE A 287 -21.98 -6.76 12.33
C PHE A 287 -22.09 -5.26 12.59
N PRO A 288 -23.11 -4.81 13.35
CA PRO A 288 -23.22 -3.41 13.74
C PRO A 288 -21.99 -2.97 14.52
N ARG A 289 -21.43 -1.84 14.13
CA ARG A 289 -20.26 -1.26 14.79
C ARG A 289 -20.21 0.24 14.70
N ILE A 290 -19.49 0.84 15.64
CA ILE A 290 -19.15 2.26 15.61
C ILE A 290 -17.88 2.47 14.78
N GLY A 291 -17.92 3.45 13.87
CA GLY A 291 -16.77 3.92 13.10
C GLY A 291 -17.07 4.02 11.61
N LEU A 292 -16.03 3.93 10.79
CA LEU A 292 -16.15 3.92 9.33
C LEU A 292 -16.80 2.63 8.82
N GLU A 293 -17.60 2.79 7.77
CA GLU A 293 -18.14 1.71 6.94
C GLU A 293 -17.47 1.68 5.56
N ILE A 294 -17.60 0.55 4.83
CA ILE A 294 -17.07 0.41 3.47
C ILE A 294 -17.62 1.50 2.54
N GLY A 295 -18.89 1.88 2.68
CA GLY A 295 -19.52 2.92 1.86
C GLY A 295 -18.89 4.31 2.02
N ASP A 296 -18.29 4.59 3.19
CA ASP A 296 -17.64 5.88 3.45
C ASP A 296 -16.34 6.05 2.66
N LEU A 297 -15.73 4.93 2.22
CA LEU A 297 -14.42 4.92 1.57
C LEU A 297 -14.42 5.66 0.23
N ALA A 298 -15.55 5.67 -0.49
CA ALA A 298 -15.64 6.31 -1.81
C ALA A 298 -15.41 7.82 -1.75
N ALA A 299 -15.73 8.46 -0.62
CA ALA A 299 -15.55 9.91 -0.42
C ALA A 299 -14.13 10.29 0.04
N LYS A 300 -13.27 9.30 0.31
CA LYS A 300 -11.92 9.53 0.85
C LYS A 300 -10.94 9.84 -0.26
N GLN A 301 -10.00 10.75 0.03
CA GLN A 301 -8.97 11.17 -0.93
C GLN A 301 -7.95 10.06 -1.16
N LEU A 302 -7.61 9.31 -0.11
CA LEU A 302 -6.68 8.19 -0.18
C LEU A 302 -7.18 7.03 0.67
N VAL A 303 -7.32 5.84 0.05
CA VAL A 303 -7.68 4.59 0.74
C VAL A 303 -6.59 3.58 0.47
N ILE A 304 -5.95 3.08 1.53
CA ILE A 304 -4.88 2.09 1.45
C ILE A 304 -5.36 0.80 2.14
N ALA A 305 -5.40 -0.28 1.37
CA ALA A 305 -5.64 -1.62 1.87
C ALA A 305 -4.31 -2.36 1.97
N VAL A 306 -3.93 -2.82 3.16
CA VAL A 306 -2.68 -3.58 3.38
C VAL A 306 -3.03 -5.02 3.75
N ALA A 307 -2.74 -5.95 2.86
CA ALA A 307 -2.97 -7.38 3.09
C ALA A 307 -2.10 -8.22 2.17
N GLY A 308 -1.44 -9.23 2.72
CA GLY A 308 -0.63 -10.20 1.98
C GLY A 308 -0.82 -11.62 2.52
N GLY A 309 -0.19 -12.56 1.83
CA GLY A 309 -0.21 -13.98 2.08
C GLY A 309 -1.11 -14.73 1.11
N ALA A 310 -0.63 -15.84 0.56
CA ALA A 310 -1.42 -16.66 -0.37
C ALA A 310 -2.74 -17.12 0.26
N GLU A 311 -2.77 -17.38 1.57
CA GLU A 311 -3.98 -17.77 2.30
C GLU A 311 -5.08 -16.68 2.28
N LYS A 312 -4.70 -15.41 2.11
CA LYS A 312 -5.62 -14.26 2.05
C LYS A 312 -6.05 -13.90 0.65
N GLY A 313 -5.49 -14.54 -0.39
CA GLY A 313 -5.76 -14.19 -1.78
C GLY A 313 -7.26 -14.18 -2.14
N ALA A 314 -8.04 -15.13 -1.62
CA ALA A 314 -9.50 -15.16 -1.81
C ALA A 314 -10.21 -13.98 -1.14
N ALA A 315 -9.84 -13.64 0.09
CA ALA A 315 -10.40 -12.51 0.82
C ALA A 315 -10.05 -11.17 0.13
N ILE A 316 -8.80 -11.01 -0.31
CA ILE A 316 -8.33 -9.83 -1.04
C ILE A 316 -9.12 -9.66 -2.34
N ALA A 317 -9.23 -10.71 -3.15
CA ALA A 317 -9.96 -10.66 -4.42
C ALA A 317 -11.45 -10.30 -4.25
N ALA A 318 -12.10 -10.90 -3.25
CA ALA A 318 -13.50 -10.62 -2.98
C ALA A 318 -13.72 -9.20 -2.41
N TYR A 319 -12.84 -8.75 -1.50
CA TYR A 319 -12.91 -7.39 -0.95
C TYR A 319 -12.81 -6.30 -2.02
N MET A 320 -11.96 -6.48 -3.03
CA MET A 320 -11.80 -5.44 -4.07
C MET A 320 -13.05 -5.22 -4.92
N ARG A 321 -14.01 -6.14 -4.91
CA ARG A 321 -15.33 -5.92 -5.54
C ARG A 321 -16.24 -5.00 -4.71
N LEU A 322 -15.99 -4.91 -3.40
CA LEU A 322 -16.68 -4.03 -2.46
C LEU A 322 -15.98 -2.67 -2.32
N ALA A 323 -14.66 -2.65 -2.48
CA ALA A 323 -13.84 -1.46 -2.32
C ALA A 323 -14.08 -0.44 -3.46
N PRO A 324 -13.95 0.87 -3.19
CA PRO A 324 -13.91 1.87 -4.25
C PRO A 324 -12.73 1.63 -5.20
N ALA A 325 -12.92 1.92 -6.49
CA ALA A 325 -11.89 1.73 -7.50
C ALA A 325 -10.59 2.52 -7.22
N GLN A 326 -10.64 3.60 -6.44
CA GLN A 326 -9.45 4.37 -6.04
C GLN A 326 -8.59 3.71 -4.96
N THR A 327 -9.02 2.59 -4.37
CA THR A 327 -8.27 1.90 -3.32
C THR A 327 -6.89 1.46 -3.83
N TRP A 328 -5.87 1.79 -3.05
CA TRP A 328 -4.49 1.34 -3.28
C TRP A 328 -4.25 0.05 -2.49
N LEU A 329 -4.07 -1.06 -3.20
CA LEU A 329 -3.73 -2.33 -2.57
C LEU A 329 -2.22 -2.45 -2.38
N ILE A 330 -1.80 -2.78 -1.17
CA ILE A 330 -0.43 -3.17 -0.85
C ILE A 330 -0.46 -4.64 -0.45
N THR A 331 0.20 -5.46 -1.24
CA THR A 331 0.16 -6.92 -1.11
C THR A 331 1.52 -7.54 -1.41
N ASP A 332 1.64 -8.85 -1.23
CA ASP A 332 2.85 -9.60 -1.49
C ASP A 332 2.69 -10.54 -2.70
N GLU A 333 3.80 -11.12 -3.17
CA GLU A 333 3.82 -12.04 -4.31
C GLU A 333 2.92 -13.26 -4.06
N GLY A 334 2.87 -13.79 -2.83
CA GLY A 334 2.03 -14.94 -2.48
C GLY A 334 0.54 -14.67 -2.73
N ALA A 335 0.02 -13.55 -2.24
CA ALA A 335 -1.35 -13.13 -2.49
C ALA A 335 -1.59 -12.75 -3.95
N ALA A 336 -0.66 -12.00 -4.57
CA ALA A 336 -0.76 -11.58 -5.96
C ALA A 336 -0.85 -12.78 -6.91
N ASP A 337 0.02 -13.79 -6.73
CA ASP A 337 0.03 -15.01 -7.52
C ASP A 337 -1.27 -15.80 -7.38
N PHE A 338 -1.83 -15.88 -6.16
CA PHE A 338 -3.13 -16.52 -5.96
C PHE A 338 -4.21 -15.87 -6.82
N VAL A 339 -4.28 -14.53 -6.80
CA VAL A 339 -5.29 -13.78 -7.55
C VAL A 339 -5.06 -13.89 -9.05
N LEU A 340 -3.82 -13.81 -9.51
CA LEU A 340 -3.45 -13.86 -10.93
C LEU A 340 -3.58 -15.26 -11.56
N LYS A 341 -3.47 -16.34 -10.78
CA LYS A 341 -3.61 -17.73 -11.27
C LYS A 341 -5.05 -18.24 -11.31
N LYS A 342 -5.97 -17.57 -10.62
CA LYS A 342 -7.41 -17.88 -10.70
C LYS A 342 -7.97 -17.58 -12.10
#